data_AF-A0A966K3N2-F1
#
_entry.id   AF-A0A966K3N2-F1
#
_cell.length_a   1.000
_cell.length_b   1.000
_cell.length_c   1.000
_cell.angle_alpha   90.00
_cell.angle_beta   90.00
_cell.angle_gamma   90.00
#
_symmetry.space_group_name_H-M   'P 1'
#
loop_
_entity.id
_entity.type
_entity.pdbx_description
1 polymer ?
#
loop_
_entity_poly.entity_id
_entity_poly.type
_entity_poly.pdbx_seq_one_letter_code
_entity_poly.pdbx_strand_id
1 'polypeptide(L)'
;MKKTCIIPTIHPPGYAFPKTLARPVTERLARRLTENYARIDALNEAGKTIDDAASAMGMNKSTFILWLEVLGYKWTNKKTYNIR
;
A
#
# COMPACT_ATOMS: atom_id res chain seq x y z
N MET A 1 14.76 15.71 -17.02
CA MET A 1 13.60 16.18 -16.23
C MET A 1 12.77 14.96 -15.81
N LYS A 2 12.64 14.67 -14.51
CA LYS A 2 11.79 13.55 -14.05
C LYS A 2 10.33 13.98 -14.24
N LYS A 3 9.63 13.36 -15.20
CA LYS A 3 8.20 13.60 -15.42
C LYS A 3 7.44 13.13 -14.18
N THR A 4 6.89 14.07 -13.43
CA THR A 4 5.93 13.80 -12.36
C THR A 4 4.59 13.53 -13.04
N CYS A 5 4.30 12.26 -13.33
CA CYS A 5 3.03 11.89 -13.94
C CYS A 5 1.94 11.81 -12.85
N ILE A 6 0.95 12.69 -12.92
CA ILE A 6 -0.36 12.45 -12.31
C ILE A 6 -1.08 11.51 -13.27
N ILE A 7 -0.96 10.20 -13.05
CA ILE A 7 -1.58 9.20 -13.92
C ILE A 7 -3.08 9.15 -13.59
N PRO A 8 -3.98 9.46 -14.54
CA PRO A 8 -5.39 9.15 -14.36
C PRO A 8 -5.51 7.63 -14.24
N THR A 9 -5.95 7.17 -13.08
CA THR A 9 -5.92 5.76 -12.71
C THR A 9 -6.91 4.99 -13.57
N ILE A 10 -6.43 4.30 -14.61
CA ILE A 10 -7.25 3.32 -15.35
C ILE A 10 -7.39 2.11 -14.42
N HIS A 11 -8.55 1.96 -13.80
CA HIS A 11 -8.84 0.86 -12.90
C HIS A 11 -9.24 -0.38 -13.71
N PRO A 12 -8.52 -1.51 -13.61
CA PRO A 12 -9.08 -2.79 -14.03
C PRO A 12 -10.34 -3.07 -13.20
N PRO A 13 -11.42 -3.58 -13.81
CA PRO A 13 -12.68 -3.82 -13.10
C PRO A 13 -12.47 -4.77 -11.93
N GLY A 14 -12.82 -4.32 -10.71
CA GLY A 14 -12.75 -5.12 -9.48
C GLY A 14 -11.75 -4.65 -8.42
N TYR A 15 -10.83 -3.73 -8.74
CA TYR A 15 -9.85 -3.20 -7.77
C TYR A 15 -10.20 -1.77 -7.35
N ALA A 16 -10.80 -1.62 -6.18
CA ALA A 16 -11.02 -0.31 -5.55
C ALA A 16 -9.70 0.21 -4.98
N PHE A 17 -8.94 0.98 -5.77
CA PHE A 17 -7.86 1.81 -5.24
C PHE A 17 -8.44 2.89 -4.33
N PRO A 18 -7.70 3.36 -3.29
CA PRO A 18 -7.96 4.69 -2.76
C PRO A 18 -7.89 5.68 -3.93
N LYS A 19 -8.97 6.45 -4.13
CA LYS A 19 -9.26 7.30 -5.30
C LYS A 19 -8.14 8.29 -5.68
N THR A 20 -7.13 8.49 -4.83
CA THR A 20 -5.96 9.34 -5.06
C THR A 20 -4.82 8.89 -4.15
N LEU A 21 -3.60 8.73 -4.70
CA LEU A 21 -2.38 8.64 -3.89
C LEU A 21 -2.24 9.93 -3.05
N ALA A 22 -1.71 9.84 -1.84
CA ALA A 22 -1.57 10.98 -0.94
C ALA A 22 -0.51 11.99 -1.41
N ARG A 23 0.39 11.59 -2.32
CA ARG A 23 1.43 12.43 -2.92
C ARG A 23 1.78 11.99 -4.34
N PRO A 24 2.25 12.90 -5.20
CA PRO A 24 2.73 12.55 -6.53
C PRO A 24 3.99 11.67 -6.44
N VAL A 25 4.06 10.63 -7.26
CA VAL A 25 5.19 9.71 -7.33
C VAL A 25 5.53 9.37 -8.78
N THR A 26 6.69 8.73 -8.99
CA THR A 26 7.04 8.20 -10.33
C THR A 26 6.07 7.09 -10.73
N GLU A 27 5.77 6.98 -12.02
CA GLU A 27 4.93 5.92 -12.61
C GLU A 27 5.33 4.50 -12.18
N ARG A 28 6.63 4.21 -12.16
CA ARG A 28 7.16 2.91 -11.70
C ARG A 28 6.76 2.59 -10.26
N LEU A 29 6.76 3.59 -9.38
CA LEU A 29 6.35 3.42 -7.98
C LEU A 29 4.84 3.27 -7.87
N ALA A 30 4.07 4.09 -8.60
CA ALA A 30 2.62 3.98 -8.65
C ALA A 30 2.19 2.55 -9.08
N ARG A 31 2.76 2.03 -10.18
CA ARG A 31 2.49 0.68 -10.66
C ARG A 31 2.82 -0.39 -9.63
N ARG A 32 4.00 -0.31 -8.99
CA ARG A 32 4.38 -1.26 -7.93
C ARG A 32 3.43 -1.21 -6.75
N LEU A 33 3.03 -0.03 -6.30
CA LEU A 33 2.04 0.13 -5.23
C LEU A 33 0.71 -0.46 -5.65
N THR A 34 0.32 -0.28 -6.92
CA THR A 34 -0.91 -0.83 -7.46
C THR A 34 -0.92 -2.36 -7.43
N GLU A 35 0.13 -2.98 -7.94
CA GLU A 35 0.28 -4.44 -7.98
C GLU A 35 0.31 -5.07 -6.58
N ASN A 36 0.76 -4.33 -5.57
CA ASN A 36 0.96 -4.84 -4.22
C ASN A 36 -0.12 -4.44 -3.21
N TYR A 37 -1.09 -3.62 -3.60
CA TYR A 37 -2.09 -3.08 -2.68
C TYR A 37 -2.88 -4.18 -1.95
N ALA A 38 -3.38 -5.20 -2.67
CA ALA A 38 -4.11 -6.31 -2.07
C ALA A 38 -3.26 -7.11 -1.07
N ARG A 39 -1.97 -7.26 -1.34
CA ARG A 39 -1.04 -7.93 -0.44
C ARG A 39 -0.80 -7.12 0.84
N ILE A 40 -0.68 -5.80 0.72
CA ILE A 40 -0.56 -4.88 1.87
C ILE A 40 -1.83 -4.95 2.74
N ASP A 41 -3.01 -4.92 2.13
CA ASP A 41 -4.27 -4.98 2.85
C ASP A 41 -4.45 -6.34 3.57
N ALA A 42 -4.14 -7.44 2.90
CA ALA A 42 -4.18 -8.78 3.49
C ALA A 42 -3.22 -8.95 4.69
N LEU A 43 -2.04 -8.33 4.65
CA LEU A 43 -1.09 -8.34 5.78
C LEU A 43 -1.62 -7.56 6.99
N ASN A 44 -2.27 -6.41 6.74
CA ASN A 44 -2.91 -5.62 7.79
C ASN A 44 -4.13 -6.35 8.39
N GLU A 45 -4.91 -7.05 7.56
CA GLU A 45 -6.02 -7.93 7.98
C GLU A 45 -5.53 -9.17 8.73
N ALA A 46 -4.36 -9.68 8.38
CA ALA A 46 -3.69 -10.73 9.13
C ALA A 46 -3.11 -10.23 10.47
N GLY A 47 -3.24 -8.93 10.79
CA GLY A 47 -2.74 -8.28 12.00
C GLY A 47 -1.23 -8.41 12.16
N LYS A 48 -0.50 -8.43 11.04
CA LYS A 48 0.96 -8.48 11.04
C LYS A 48 1.52 -7.14 11.51
N THR A 49 2.63 -7.19 12.24
CA THR A 49 3.36 -5.96 12.56
C THR A 49 3.90 -5.32 11.28
N ILE A 50 4.24 -4.02 11.35
CA ILE A 50 4.87 -3.31 10.23
C ILE A 50 6.19 -3.99 9.82
N ASP A 51 6.97 -4.50 10.80
CA ASP A 51 8.23 -5.18 10.54
C ASP A 51 8.02 -6.54 9.85
N ASP A 52 7.03 -7.32 10.28
CA ASP A 52 6.67 -8.58 9.63
C ASP A 52 6.13 -8.35 8.22
N ALA A 53 5.32 -7.32 8.02
CA ALA A 53 4.78 -6.96 6.72
C ALA A 53 5.87 -6.49 5.77
N ALA A 54 6.80 -5.65 6.23
CA ALA A 54 7.96 -5.22 5.45
C ALA A 54 8.84 -6.43 5.05
N SER A 55 9.10 -7.33 6.00
CA SER A 55 9.87 -8.57 5.76
C SER A 55 9.17 -9.48 4.75
N ALA A 56 7.86 -9.68 4.89
CA ALA A 56 7.05 -10.45 3.96
C ALA A 56 7.03 -9.84 2.54
N MET A 57 7.20 -8.53 2.43
CA MET A 57 7.28 -7.78 1.18
C MET A 57 8.72 -7.71 0.61
N GLY A 58 9.70 -8.29 1.30
CA GLY A 58 11.11 -8.27 0.89
C GLY A 58 11.74 -6.88 0.91
N MET A 59 11.29 -6.00 1.82
CA MET A 59 11.79 -4.63 1.94
C MET A 59 12.06 -4.25 3.39
N ASN A 60 12.86 -3.21 3.60
CA ASN A 60 13.06 -2.67 4.95
C ASN A 60 11.82 -1.91 5.44
N LYS A 61 11.71 -1.80 6.77
CA LYS A 61 10.61 -1.11 7.47
C LYS A 61 10.36 0.31 6.94
N SER A 62 11.42 1.10 6.77
CA SER A 62 11.30 2.51 6.35
C SER A 62 10.70 2.64 4.95
N THR A 63 11.08 1.74 4.03
CA THR A 63 10.51 1.69 2.68
C THR A 63 9.03 1.32 2.72
N PHE A 64 8.67 0.39 3.59
CA PHE A 64 7.28 -0.01 3.76
C PHE A 64 6.42 1.14 4.34
N ILE A 65 6.92 1.85 5.36
CA ILE A 65 6.23 3.04 5.90
C ILE A 65 6.03 4.11 4.82
N LEU A 66 7.05 4.38 4.01
CA LEU A 66 6.95 5.31 2.88
C LEU A 66 5.82 4.91 1.91
N TRP A 67 5.69 3.61 1.63
CA TRP A 67 4.63 3.09 0.77
C TRP A 67 3.24 3.33 1.37
N LEU A 68 3.07 3.07 2.67
CA LEU A 68 1.81 3.34 3.38
C LEU A 68 1.43 4.82 3.34
N GLU A 69 2.39 5.70 3.57
CA GLU A 69 2.20 7.15 3.44
C GLU A 69 1.82 7.56 2.02
N VAL A 70 2.46 7.01 0.97
CA VAL A 70 2.09 7.29 -0.43
C VAL A 70 0.66 6.84 -0.71
N LEU A 71 0.26 5.69 -0.18
CA LEU A 71 -1.08 5.15 -0.33
C LEU A 71 -2.13 5.87 0.52
N GLY A 72 -1.72 6.70 1.48
CA GLY A 72 -2.63 7.21 2.51
C GLY A 72 -3.23 6.10 3.37
N TYR A 73 -2.56 4.95 3.47
CA TYR A 73 -3.06 3.74 4.10
C TYR A 73 -2.73 3.76 5.59
N LYS A 74 -3.76 3.69 6.44
CA LYS A 74 -3.57 3.61 7.90
C LYS A 74 -3.33 2.15 8.31
N TRP A 75 -2.15 1.88 8.84
CA TRP A 75 -1.83 0.58 9.43
C TRP A 75 -2.40 0.49 10.84
N THR A 76 -3.59 -0.11 10.97
CA THR A 76 -4.30 -0.20 12.25
C THR A 76 -4.29 -1.61 12.84
N ASN A 77 -3.71 -2.60 12.16
CA ASN A 77 -3.84 -4.02 12.48
C ASN A 77 -5.31 -4.39 12.66
N LYS A 78 -6.03 -4.64 11.56
CA LYS A 78 -7.50 -4.89 11.55
C LYS A 78 -7.94 -6.15 12.35
N LYS A 79 -7.04 -6.81 13.10
CA LYS A 79 -7.38 -7.88 14.04
C LYS A 79 -7.80 -7.35 15.40
N THR A 80 -9.09 -7.05 15.53
CA THR A 80 -9.84 -7.40 16.73
C THR A 80 -10.36 -8.83 16.54
N TYR A 81 -9.60 -9.84 16.98
CA TYR A 81 -10.22 -11.12 17.31
C TYR A 81 -11.01 -10.92 18.59
N ASN A 82 -12.32 -10.69 18.44
CA ASN A 82 -13.26 -10.84 19.54
C ASN A 82 -13.38 -12.35 19.79
N ILE A 83 -12.53 -12.87 20.69
CA ILE A 83 -12.71 -14.21 21.24
C ILE A 83 -13.90 -14.08 22.21
N ARG A 84 -15.06 -14.59 21.81
CA ARG A 84 -16.16 -14.95 22.70
C ARG A 84 -16.38 -16.44 22.60
#